data_AF-A0AAN6I6W4-F1
#
_entry.id   AF-A0AAN6I6W4-F1
#
_cell.length_a   1.000
_cell.length_b   1.000
_cell.length_c   1.000
_cell.angle_alpha   90.00
_cell.angle_beta   90.00
_cell.angle_gamma   90.00
#
_symmetry.space_group_name_H-M   'P 1'
#
loop_
_entity.id
_entity.type
_entity.pdbx_description
1 polymer ?
#
loop_
_entity_poly.entity_id
_entity_poly.type
_entity_poly.pdbx_seq_one_letter_code
_entity_poly.pdbx_strand_id
1 'polypeptide(L)'
;MSGRDVSYIQSRLDALQEVDVRLVSMLDNLSTTLDLLKSHKQAGVANEAEFKTAASGFYSDLSHAAVSLSREVKTINNKITSQTGELDLLPVQINKKSVWVNDAKLREEIEYLDKLADFKSIEVPPDEPERREESPQEDKKIPETIDLDDIDMNDANT
;
A
#
# COMPACT_ATOMS: atom_id res chain seq x y z
N MET A 1 -9.63 1.37 -2.93
CA MET A 1 -8.45 0.99 -3.74
C MET A 1 -8.85 1.03 -5.19
N SER A 2 -8.09 1.75 -6.01
CA SER A 2 -8.43 1.95 -7.42
C SER A 2 -8.20 0.62 -8.17
N GLY A 3 -8.99 0.30 -9.19
CA GLY A 3 -8.82 -0.97 -9.96
C GLY A 3 -7.42 -1.14 -10.57
N ARG A 4 -6.68 -0.04 -10.74
CA ARG A 4 -5.27 -0.01 -11.16
C ARG A 4 -4.32 -0.66 -10.13
N ASP A 5 -4.63 -0.55 -8.84
CA ASP A 5 -3.79 -1.05 -7.75
C ASP A 5 -3.83 -2.57 -7.70
N VAL A 6 -5.03 -3.13 -7.85
CA VAL A 6 -5.27 -4.58 -7.87
C VAL A 6 -4.58 -5.24 -9.07
N SER A 7 -4.67 -4.62 -10.25
CA SER A 7 -3.97 -5.12 -11.45
C SER A 7 -2.45 -5.09 -11.30
N TYR A 8 -1.90 -4.05 -10.66
CA TYR A 8 -0.48 -3.96 -10.38
C TYR A 8 -0.02 -5.05 -9.39
N ILE A 9 -0.76 -5.26 -8.29
CA ILE A 9 -0.46 -6.31 -7.30
C ILE A 9 -0.47 -7.68 -7.99
N GLN A 10 -1.49 -7.95 -8.79
CA GLN A 10 -1.62 -9.24 -9.48
C GLN A 10 -0.43 -9.47 -10.41
N SER A 11 -0.06 -8.48 -11.23
CA SER A 11 1.12 -8.59 -12.10
C SER A 11 2.41 -8.88 -11.33
N ARG A 12 2.56 -8.35 -10.11
CA ARG A 12 3.74 -8.64 -9.27
C ARG A 12 3.67 -10.02 -8.64
N LEU A 13 2.48 -10.45 -8.22
CA LEU A 13 2.26 -11.81 -7.72
C LEU A 13 2.56 -12.85 -8.81
N ASP A 14 2.12 -12.60 -10.05
CA ASP A 14 2.38 -13.45 -11.20
C ASP A 14 3.88 -13.50 -11.52
N ALA A 15 4.59 -12.37 -11.42
CA ALA A 15 6.05 -12.32 -11.58
C ALA A 15 6.79 -13.10 -10.48
N LEU A 16 6.30 -13.06 -9.24
CA LEU A 16 6.87 -13.84 -8.14
C LEU A 16 6.59 -15.34 -8.32
N GLN A 17 5.39 -15.70 -8.77
CA GLN A 17 5.05 -17.08 -9.13
C GLN A 17 5.92 -17.61 -10.26
N GLU A 18 6.28 -16.78 -11.25
CA GLU A 18 7.23 -17.16 -12.30
C GLU A 18 8.61 -17.52 -11.72
N VAL A 19 9.07 -16.78 -10.71
CA VAL A 19 10.32 -17.10 -10.00
C VAL A 19 10.21 -18.45 -9.31
N ASP A 20 9.10 -18.73 -8.62
CA ASP A 20 8.89 -20.00 -7.94
C ASP A 20 8.87 -21.18 -8.91
N VAL A 21 8.20 -21.05 -10.06
CA VAL A 21 8.20 -22.08 -11.11
C VAL A 21 9.62 -22.35 -11.63
N ARG A 22 10.42 -21.29 -11.80
CA ARG A 22 11.83 -21.43 -12.21
C ARG A 22 12.72 -22.06 -11.13
N LEU A 23 12.42 -21.84 -9.85
CA LEU A 23 13.11 -22.52 -8.76
C LEU A 23 12.80 -24.03 -8.77
N VAL A 24 11.57 -24.43 -9.08
CA VAL A 24 11.22 -25.85 -9.26
C VAL A 24 11.97 -26.44 -10.46
N SER A 25 11.98 -25.75 -11.61
CA SER A 25 12.78 -26.13 -12.80
C SER A 25 14.27 -26.30 -12.46
N MET A 26 14.83 -25.37 -11.67
CA MET A 26 16.21 -25.45 -11.21
C MET A 26 16.46 -26.72 -10.37
N LEU A 27 15.53 -27.08 -9.49
CA LEU A 27 15.64 -28.32 -8.70
C LEU A 27 15.56 -29.56 -9.60
N ASP A 28 14.68 -29.57 -10.60
CA ASP A 28 14.58 -30.67 -11.58
C ASP A 28 15.87 -30.81 -12.41
N ASN A 29 16.44 -29.68 -12.86
CA ASN A 29 17.73 -29.63 -13.56
C ASN A 29 18.90 -30.09 -12.66
N LEU A 30 18.84 -29.82 -11.35
CA LEU A 30 19.82 -30.33 -10.39
C LEU A 30 19.65 -31.84 -10.15
N SER A 31 18.42 -32.33 -10.06
CA SER A 31 18.16 -33.77 -9.89
C SER A 31 18.67 -34.55 -11.10
N THR A 32 18.34 -34.09 -12.30
CA THR A 32 18.79 -34.71 -13.55
C THR A 32 20.31 -34.69 -13.71
N THR A 33 20.98 -33.57 -13.38
CA THR A 33 22.45 -33.53 -13.38
C THR A 33 23.07 -34.49 -12.38
N LEU A 34 22.50 -34.64 -11.18
CA LEU A 34 22.99 -35.58 -10.18
C LEU A 34 22.84 -37.04 -10.65
N ASP A 35 21.72 -37.37 -11.28
CA ASP A 35 21.48 -38.71 -11.82
C ASP A 35 22.37 -39.01 -13.03
N LEU A 36 22.62 -38.02 -13.89
CA LEU A 36 23.61 -38.09 -14.97
C LEU A 36 25.04 -38.26 -14.42
N LEU A 37 25.39 -37.61 -13.31
CA LEU A 37 26.70 -37.77 -12.67
C LEU A 37 26.87 -39.16 -12.05
N LYS A 38 25.84 -39.70 -11.39
CA LYS A 38 25.85 -41.05 -10.81
C LYS A 38 25.96 -42.11 -11.90
N SER A 39 25.19 -41.98 -12.97
CA SER A 39 25.23 -42.89 -14.11
C SER A 39 26.57 -42.81 -14.85
N HIS A 40 27.15 -41.61 -15.01
CA HIS A 40 28.49 -41.44 -15.57
C HIS A 40 29.57 -42.14 -14.75
N LYS A 41 29.51 -42.04 -13.41
CA LYS A 41 30.45 -42.70 -12.48
C LYS A 41 30.32 -44.24 -12.50
N GLN A 42 29.14 -44.78 -12.82
CA GLN A 42 28.88 -46.22 -12.88
C GLN A 42 29.12 -46.84 -14.24
N ALA A 43 28.77 -46.14 -15.34
CA ALA A 43 28.73 -46.72 -16.68
C ALA A 43 29.91 -46.33 -17.57
N GLY A 44 30.68 -45.29 -17.22
CA GLY A 44 31.82 -44.82 -18.01
C GLY A 44 31.40 -44.30 -19.40
N VAL A 45 31.42 -42.97 -19.55
CA VAL A 45 31.48 -42.27 -20.86
C VAL A 45 30.19 -42.20 -21.70
N ALA A 46 29.01 -42.33 -21.12
CA ALA A 46 27.78 -41.86 -21.77
C ALA A 46 27.31 -40.55 -21.12
N ASN A 47 27.04 -39.52 -21.92
CA ASN A 47 26.23 -38.34 -21.57
C ASN A 47 26.92 -37.09 -20.98
N GLU A 48 28.19 -36.82 -21.34
CA GLU A 48 28.85 -35.55 -20.99
C GLU A 48 28.13 -34.32 -21.57
N ALA A 49 27.60 -34.42 -22.79
CA ALA A 49 26.86 -33.33 -23.44
C ALA A 49 25.53 -33.02 -22.73
N GLU A 50 24.80 -34.05 -22.29
CA GLU A 50 23.55 -33.88 -21.54
C GLU A 50 23.83 -33.33 -20.13
N PHE A 51 24.91 -33.80 -19.47
CA PHE A 51 25.34 -33.26 -18.20
C PHE A 51 25.69 -31.78 -18.30
N LYS A 52 26.46 -31.39 -19.33
CA LYS A 52 26.81 -29.98 -19.58
C LYS A 52 25.57 -29.13 -19.84
N THR A 53 24.61 -29.67 -20.59
CA THR A 53 23.35 -28.98 -20.89
C THR A 53 22.51 -28.79 -19.63
N ALA A 54 22.29 -29.85 -18.84
CA ALA A 54 21.52 -29.80 -17.60
C ALA A 54 22.20 -28.92 -16.54
N ALA A 55 23.54 -28.96 -16.44
CA ALA A 55 24.30 -28.08 -15.55
C ALA A 55 24.21 -26.61 -15.99
N SER A 56 24.29 -26.33 -17.30
CA SER A 56 24.10 -24.97 -17.82
C SER A 56 22.68 -24.45 -17.57
N GLY A 57 21.67 -25.32 -17.71
CA GLY A 57 20.27 -25.02 -17.40
C GLY A 57 20.09 -24.67 -15.93
N PHE A 58 20.67 -25.46 -15.01
CA PHE A 58 20.67 -25.17 -13.58
C PHE A 58 21.25 -23.79 -13.25
N TYR A 59 22.44 -23.47 -13.74
CA TYR A 59 23.08 -22.17 -13.45
C TYR A 59 22.33 -21.00 -14.11
N SER A 60 21.75 -21.21 -15.29
CA SER A 60 20.92 -20.22 -15.98
C SER A 60 19.65 -19.93 -15.17
N ASP A 61 18.94 -20.96 -14.72
CA ASP A 61 17.72 -20.83 -13.93
C ASP A 61 18.00 -20.16 -12.58
N LEU A 62 19.10 -20.53 -11.91
CA LEU A 62 19.54 -19.89 -10.67
C LEU A 62 19.86 -18.41 -10.88
N SER A 63 20.62 -18.07 -11.93
CA SER A 63 20.96 -16.68 -12.23
C SER A 63 19.70 -15.86 -12.48
N HIS A 64 18.77 -16.39 -13.28
CA HIS A 64 17.52 -15.73 -13.56
C HIS A 64 16.67 -15.55 -12.29
N ALA A 65 16.49 -16.60 -11.48
CA ALA A 65 15.72 -16.53 -10.24
C ALA A 65 16.32 -15.51 -9.26
N ALA A 66 17.64 -15.52 -9.07
CA ALA A 66 18.32 -14.59 -8.17
C ALA A 66 18.21 -13.13 -8.64
N VAL A 67 18.37 -12.88 -9.95
CA VAL A 67 18.25 -11.54 -10.54
C VAL A 67 16.81 -11.05 -10.50
N SER A 68 15.84 -11.88 -10.87
CA SER A 68 14.42 -11.53 -10.87
C SER A 68 13.90 -11.27 -9.46
N LEU A 69 14.24 -12.11 -8.48
CA LEU A 69 13.92 -11.85 -7.07
C LEU A 69 14.54 -10.53 -6.59
N SER A 70 15.82 -10.29 -6.90
CA SER A 70 16.50 -9.03 -6.53
C SER A 70 15.84 -7.80 -7.18
N ARG A 71 15.35 -7.93 -8.41
CA ARG A 71 14.60 -6.86 -9.11
C ARG A 71 13.25 -6.63 -8.45
N GLU A 72 12.50 -7.68 -8.14
CA GLU A 72 11.20 -7.55 -7.48
C GLU A 72 11.35 -6.93 -6.09
N VAL A 73 12.32 -7.37 -5.28
CA VAL A 73 12.64 -6.75 -3.97
C VAL A 73 12.95 -5.25 -4.13
N LYS A 74 13.74 -4.86 -5.14
CA LYS A 74 14.01 -3.44 -5.43
C LYS A 74 12.75 -2.68 -5.84
N THR A 75 11.89 -3.27 -6.68
CA THR A 75 10.65 -2.60 -7.12
C THR A 75 9.68 -2.39 -5.97
N ILE A 76 9.56 -3.37 -5.06
CA ILE A 76 8.76 -3.28 -3.84
C ILE A 76 9.35 -2.19 -2.94
N ASN A 77 10.66 -2.19 -2.71
CA ASN A 77 11.32 -1.20 -1.87
C ASN A 77 11.20 0.23 -2.43
N ASN A 78 11.34 0.40 -3.74
CA ASN A 78 11.19 1.70 -4.41
C ASN A 78 9.77 2.24 -4.28
N LYS A 79 8.73 1.38 -4.37
CA LYS A 79 7.34 1.80 -4.15
C LYS A 79 7.00 2.10 -2.70
N ILE A 80 7.64 1.42 -1.74
CA ILE A 80 7.50 1.74 -0.31
C ILE A 80 8.15 3.10 0.03
N THR A 81 9.26 3.46 -0.65
CA THR A 81 10.02 4.68 -0.36
C THR A 81 9.49 5.91 -1.11
N SER A 82 8.72 5.74 -2.19
CA SER A 82 8.06 6.86 -2.89
C SER A 82 6.87 7.37 -2.08
N GLN A 83 7.17 8.13 -1.02
CA GLN A 83 6.23 8.87 -0.15
C GLN A 83 5.50 10.02 -0.87
N THR A 84 5.16 9.86 -2.16
CA THR A 84 4.27 10.78 -2.88
C THR A 84 2.89 10.15 -2.99
N GLY A 85 2.19 10.16 -1.86
CA GLY A 85 0.73 10.32 -1.68
C GLY A 85 -0.30 9.46 -2.43
N GLU A 86 0.04 8.72 -3.48
CA GLU A 86 -0.98 8.12 -4.37
C GLU A 86 -1.08 6.60 -4.26
N LEU A 87 -0.04 5.89 -3.78
CA LEU A 87 -0.02 4.41 -3.86
C LEU A 87 0.71 3.73 -2.69
N ASP A 88 0.08 3.76 -1.51
CA ASP A 88 0.56 2.99 -0.35
C ASP A 88 0.14 1.51 -0.51
N LEU A 89 0.87 0.80 -1.37
CA LEU A 89 0.45 -0.51 -1.90
C LEU A 89 0.64 -1.66 -0.91
N LEU A 90 1.48 -1.50 0.11
CA LEU A 90 1.67 -2.51 1.14
C LEU A 90 1.91 -1.85 2.50
N PRO A 91 1.06 -2.11 3.52
CA PRO A 91 1.29 -1.59 4.85
C PRO A 91 2.66 -2.05 5.37
N VAL A 92 3.54 -1.08 5.63
CA VAL A 92 4.91 -1.30 6.12
C VAL A 92 4.85 -2.01 7.47
N GLN A 93 5.39 -3.25 7.51
CA GLN A 93 5.58 -4.07 8.72
C GLN A 93 4.54 -3.85 9.83
N ILE A 94 3.26 -3.97 9.49
CA ILE A 94 2.22 -4.02 10.51
C ILE A 94 1.88 -5.49 10.66
N ASN A 95 2.21 -6.07 11.82
CA ASN A 95 1.60 -7.31 12.29
C ASN A 95 0.15 -7.36 11.79
N LYS A 96 -0.27 -8.43 11.09
CA LYS A 96 -1.65 -8.57 10.57
C LYS A 96 -2.65 -8.27 11.68
N LYS A 97 -3.08 -7.01 11.79
CA LYS A 97 -4.16 -6.61 12.68
C LYS A 97 -5.45 -6.99 11.98
N SER A 98 -6.43 -7.38 12.77
CA SER A 98 -7.75 -7.77 12.31
C SER A 98 -8.50 -6.59 11.69
N VAL A 99 -8.30 -6.32 10.40
CA VAL A 99 -9.00 -5.28 9.63
C VAL A 99 -10.53 -5.44 9.77
N TRP A 100 -11.00 -6.69 9.82
CA TRP A 100 -12.42 -7.03 9.99
C TRP A 100 -13.05 -6.46 11.28
N VAL A 101 -12.27 -6.34 12.37
CA VAL A 101 -12.77 -5.79 13.64
C VAL A 101 -12.94 -4.28 13.54
N ASN A 102 -12.08 -3.60 12.80
CA ASN A 102 -12.20 -2.17 12.57
C ASN A 102 -13.40 -1.85 11.68
N ASP A 103 -13.55 -2.59 10.58
CA ASP A 103 -14.70 -2.42 9.67
C ASP A 103 -16.03 -2.72 10.36
N ALA A 104 -16.07 -3.70 11.26
CA ALA A 104 -17.27 -4.00 12.04
C ALA A 104 -17.65 -2.83 12.97
N LYS A 105 -16.68 -2.27 13.70
CA LYS A 105 -16.92 -1.10 14.57
C LYS A 105 -17.32 0.14 13.78
N LEU A 106 -16.68 0.37 12.64
CA LEU A 106 -17.01 1.50 11.77
C LEU A 106 -18.43 1.37 11.20
N ARG A 107 -18.84 0.16 10.81
CA ARG A 107 -20.23 -0.09 10.36
C ARG A 107 -21.24 0.12 11.47
N GLU A 108 -20.93 -0.30 12.69
CA GLU A 108 -21.78 -0.09 13.87
C GLU A 108 -21.94 1.41 14.17
N GLU A 109 -20.86 2.20 14.07
CA GLU A 109 -20.90 3.65 14.26
C GLU A 109 -21.70 4.36 13.15
N ILE A 110 -21.53 3.93 11.90
CA ILE A 110 -22.35 4.43 10.77
C ILE A 110 -23.82 4.10 10.98
N GLU A 111 -24.15 2.88 11.39
CA GLU A 111 -25.53 2.46 11.66
C GLU A 111 -26.16 3.26 12.81
N TYR A 112 -25.36 3.60 13.84
CA TYR A 112 -25.81 4.47 14.92
C TYR A 112 -26.06 5.91 14.46
N LEU A 113 -25.18 6.44 13.60
CA LEU A 113 -25.35 7.77 13.00
C LEU A 113 -26.57 7.84 12.07
N ASP A 114 -26.83 6.77 11.31
CA ASP A 114 -27.98 6.68 10.40
C ASP A 114 -29.29 6.68 11.19
N LYS A 115 -29.36 5.90 12.28
CA LYS A 115 -30.49 5.94 13.21
C LYS A 115 -30.73 7.35 13.77
N LEU A 116 -29.68 8.05 14.19
CA LEU A 116 -29.79 9.42 14.70
C LEU A 116 -30.18 10.45 13.62
N ALA A 117 -29.73 10.26 12.38
CA ALA A 117 -30.11 11.10 11.25
C ALA A 117 -31.59 10.90 10.89
N ASP A 118 -32.07 9.66 10.92
CA ASP A 118 -33.48 9.31 10.75
C ASP A 118 -34.34 9.90 11.89
N PHE A 119 -33.86 9.89 13.13
CA PHE A 119 -34.54 10.55 14.26
C PHE A 119 -34.64 12.07 14.10
N LYS A 120 -33.75 12.71 13.32
CA LYS A 120 -33.79 14.15 13.07
C LYS A 120 -34.83 14.57 12.01
N SER A 121 -35.50 13.61 11.38
CA SER A 121 -36.58 13.84 10.41
C SER A 121 -37.99 13.90 11.04
N ILE A 122 -38.11 13.78 12.36
CA ILE A 122 -39.38 13.94 13.09
C ILE A 122 -39.57 15.42 13.46
N GLU A 123 -40.32 16.10 12.61
CA GLU A 123 -41.16 17.28 12.84
C GLU A 123 -40.53 18.47 13.59
N VAL A 124 -39.96 19.41 12.83
CA VAL A 124 -40.02 20.84 13.17
C VAL A 124 -41.42 21.34 12.76
N PRO A 125 -42.30 21.74 13.68
CA PRO A 125 -43.58 22.34 13.34
C PRO A 125 -43.37 23.67 12.58
N PRO A 126 -44.24 23.98 11.61
CA PRO A 126 -44.05 25.10 10.69
C PRO A 126 -44.20 26.45 11.39
N ASP A 127 -43.34 27.39 10.99
CA ASP A 127 -43.40 28.80 11.37
C ASP A 127 -44.78 29.42 11.08
N GLU A 128 -45.33 30.12 12.08
CA GLU A 128 -46.37 31.15 11.89
C GLU A 128 -45.88 32.52 12.43
N PRO A 129 -46.38 33.64 11.86
CA PRO A 129 -45.56 34.83 11.63
C PRO A 129 -45.61 35.91 12.74
N GLU A 130 -44.53 36.69 12.76
CA GLU A 130 -44.35 38.05 13.28
C GLU A 130 -45.34 38.58 14.33
N ARG A 131 -44.86 38.74 15.57
CA ARG A 131 -45.20 39.90 16.40
C ARG A 131 -43.93 40.70 16.69
N ARG A 132 -43.90 41.91 16.14
CA ARG A 132 -43.03 43.01 16.57
C ARG A 132 -43.35 43.33 18.03
N GLU A 133 -42.36 43.25 18.90
CA GLU A 133 -42.34 44.08 20.11
C GLU A 133 -41.04 44.87 20.12
N GLU A 134 -41.23 46.17 20.33
CA GLU A 134 -40.24 47.22 20.26
C GLU A 134 -39.26 47.17 21.44
N SER A 135 -38.07 47.72 21.20
CA SER A 135 -36.90 47.85 22.07
C SER A 135 -37.18 48.35 23.50
N PRO A 136 -36.21 48.23 24.43
CA PRO A 136 -35.35 49.40 24.63
C PRO A 136 -33.84 49.14 24.76
N GLN A 137 -33.11 50.14 24.25
CA GLN A 137 -31.69 50.46 24.29
C GLN A 137 -30.89 50.00 25.52
N GLU A 138 -29.67 49.49 25.28
CA GLU A 138 -28.52 49.79 26.14
C GLU A 138 -27.23 49.95 25.31
N ASP A 139 -26.66 51.15 25.41
CA ASP A 139 -25.39 51.61 24.84
C ASP A 139 -24.20 50.80 25.35
N LYS A 140 -23.39 50.19 24.47
CA LYS A 140 -21.94 49.99 24.71
C LYS A 140 -21.10 50.11 23.44
N LYS A 141 -20.60 51.34 23.26
CA LYS A 141 -19.28 51.77 22.75
C LYS A 141 -18.41 50.73 22.01
N ILE A 142 -18.20 51.03 20.72
CA ILE A 142 -17.14 50.52 19.85
C ILE A 142 -15.78 51.16 20.26
N PRO A 143 -14.67 50.45 20.10
CA PRO A 143 -13.51 51.02 19.38
C PRO A 143 -13.05 50.03 18.29
N GLU A 144 -13.21 50.34 17.01
CA GLU A 144 -12.25 50.99 16.11
C GLU A 144 -10.86 50.33 16.09
N THR A 145 -10.70 49.47 15.07
CA THR A 145 -9.54 49.26 14.20
C THR A 145 -8.15 49.61 14.75
N ILE A 146 -7.30 48.59 14.87
CA ILE A 146 -5.85 48.76 14.92
C ILE A 146 -5.32 48.55 13.50
N ASP A 147 -4.83 49.62 12.90
CA ASP A 147 -4.09 49.62 11.64
C ASP A 147 -2.76 48.87 11.81
N LEU A 148 -2.49 47.96 10.87
CA LEU A 148 -1.23 47.27 10.69
C LEU A 148 -0.35 48.13 9.78
N ASP A 149 0.40 49.07 10.35
CA ASP A 149 1.62 49.64 9.77
C ASP A 149 2.37 50.33 10.93
N ASP A 150 3.69 50.13 10.99
CA ASP A 150 4.66 50.60 12.00
C ASP A 150 5.03 49.63 13.14
N ILE A 151 5.69 48.50 12.81
CA ILE A 151 6.84 48.06 13.62
C ILE A 151 8.01 47.73 12.69
N ASP A 152 9.00 48.60 12.78
CA ASP A 152 10.25 48.68 12.04
C ASP A 152 11.13 47.42 12.19
N MET A 153 11.67 46.97 11.06
CA MET A 153 12.73 45.99 10.96
C MET A 153 14.06 46.68 11.26
N ASN A 154 14.49 46.66 12.51
CA ASN A 154 15.89 46.93 12.85
C ASN A 154 16.27 46.24 14.16
N ASP A 155 16.86 45.06 14.03
CA ASP A 155 17.98 44.64 14.86
C ASP A 155 18.74 43.54 14.12
N ALA A 156 19.63 44.00 13.23
CA ALA A 156 20.80 43.23 12.88
C ALA A 156 21.82 43.36 14.02
N ASN A 157 22.38 42.21 14.40
CA ASN A 157 23.77 42.06 14.82
C ASN A 157 24.16 42.60 16.20
N THR A 158 24.22 41.71 17.20
CA THR A 158 25.43 41.49 18.02
C THR A 158 25.41 40.07 18.59
#